data_AF-A0A0C3JFP7-F1
#
_entry.id   AF-A0A0C3JFP7-F1
#
_cell.length_a   1.000
_cell.length_b   1.000
_cell.length_c   1.000
_cell.angle_alpha   90.00
_cell.angle_beta   90.00
_cell.angle_gamma   90.00
#
_symmetry.space_group_name_H-M   'P 1'
#
loop_
_entity.id
_entity.type
_entity.pdbx_description
1 polymer ?
#
loop_
_entity_poly.entity_id
_entity_poly.type
_entity_poly.pdbx_seq_one_letter_code
_entity_poly.pdbx_strand_id
1 'polypeptide(L)'
;MTSSCIAKYLVEFNCWASQVKDYGKGALHHHFYLGLPDHIKDEVSRVSKPTTLHALCKLAQTVDARYWECRSEVSHSALRTMPKHADED
;
A
#
# COMPACT_ATOMS: atom_id res chain seq x y z
N MET A 1 -4.47 16.02 1.48
CA MET A 1 -4.79 14.62 1.10
C MET A 1 -3.62 13.77 1.53
N THR A 2 -3.66 13.31 2.78
CA THR A 2 -2.52 12.65 3.43
C THR A 2 -2.30 11.28 2.79
N SER A 3 -1.06 11.04 2.34
CA SER A 3 -0.58 9.76 1.85
C SER A 3 -1.09 8.65 2.75
N SER A 4 -2.10 7.93 2.27
CA SER A 4 -2.83 6.95 3.06
C SER A 4 -2.09 5.63 2.97
N CYS A 5 -1.14 5.40 3.87
CA CYS A 5 -0.51 4.10 4.00
C CYS A 5 -1.59 3.03 4.17
N ILE A 6 -1.42 1.88 3.52
CA ILE A 6 -2.38 0.77 3.58
C ILE A 6 -2.71 0.36 5.02
N ALA A 7 -1.75 0.55 5.94
CA ALA A 7 -1.90 0.32 7.36
C ALA A 7 -3.04 1.15 7.99
N LYS A 8 -3.19 2.42 7.60
CA LYS A 8 -4.26 3.28 8.13
C LYS A 8 -5.63 2.80 7.62
N TYR A 9 -5.73 2.53 6.32
CA TYR A 9 -6.93 1.97 5.71
C TYR A 9 -7.34 0.64 6.36
N LEU A 10 -6.38 -0.25 6.65
CA LEU A 10 -6.63 -1.52 7.31
C LEU A 10 -7.21 -1.38 8.72
N VAL A 11 -6.73 -0.41 9.50
CA VAL A 11 -7.27 -0.14 10.85
C VAL A 11 -8.72 0.36 10.76
N GLU A 12 -8.99 1.31 9.85
CA GLU A 12 -10.34 1.83 9.62
C GLU A 12 -11.29 0.74 9.12
N PHE A 13 -10.84 -0.07 8.16
CA PHE A 13 -11.61 -1.19 7.62
C PHE A 13 -11.91 -2.24 8.70
N ASN A 14 -10.93 -2.64 9.52
CA ASN A 14 -11.15 -3.61 10.59
C ASN A 14 -12.09 -3.08 11.68
N CYS A 15 -12.01 -1.79 12.01
CA CYS A 15 -12.93 -1.13 12.92
C CYS A 15 -14.36 -1.12 12.37
N TRP A 16 -14.52 -0.85 11.07
CA TRP A 16 -15.82 -0.93 10.41
C TRP A 16 -16.34 -2.37 10.35
N ALA A 17 -15.50 -3.33 9.95
CA ALA A 17 -15.85 -4.73 9.79
C ALA A 17 -16.25 -5.41 11.11
N SER A 18 -15.76 -4.94 12.25
CA SER A 18 -16.18 -5.44 13.57
C SER A 18 -17.56 -4.92 14.00
N GLN A 19 -18.04 -3.82 13.40
CA GLN A 19 -19.34 -3.21 13.69
C GLN A 19 -20.48 -3.79 12.84
N VAL A 20 -20.18 -4.35 11.67
CA VAL A 20 -21.18 -5.02 10.81
C VAL A 20 -21.40 -6.47 11.25
N LYS A 21 -22.57 -6.78 11.81
CA LYS A 21 -22.89 -8.10 12.38
C LYS A 21 -23.17 -9.22 11.37
N ASP A 22 -23.53 -8.90 10.12
CA ASP A 22 -24.08 -9.90 9.17
C ASP A 22 -23.45 -9.84 7.76
N TYR A 23 -22.24 -9.33 7.63
CA TYR A 23 -21.57 -9.31 6.33
C TYR A 23 -20.98 -10.67 5.98
N GLY A 24 -21.38 -11.19 4.81
CA GLY A 24 -20.76 -12.38 4.23
C GLY A 24 -19.29 -12.13 3.88
N LYS A 25 -18.44 -13.16 4.03
CA LYS A 25 -17.00 -13.09 3.72
C LYS A 25 -16.71 -12.55 2.31
N GLY A 26 -17.56 -12.87 1.33
CA GLY A 26 -17.46 -12.36 -0.04
C GLY A 26 -17.73 -10.86 -0.15
N ALA A 27 -18.69 -10.33 0.61
CA ALA A 27 -19.01 -8.91 0.64
C ALA A 27 -17.86 -8.10 1.26
N LEU A 28 -17.28 -8.59 2.36
CA LEU A 28 -16.08 -7.98 2.97
C LEU A 28 -14.89 -7.99 2.01
N HIS A 29 -14.67 -9.12 1.34
CA HIS A 29 -13.59 -9.25 0.36
C HIS A 29 -13.74 -8.27 -0.80
N HIS A 30 -14.96 -8.14 -1.34
CA HIS A 30 -15.23 -7.21 -2.43
C HIS A 30 -15.09 -5.76 -1.98
N HIS A 31 -15.65 -5.41 -0.82
CA HIS A 31 -15.55 -4.06 -0.26
C HIS A 31 -14.11 -3.65 0.01
N PHE A 32 -13.31 -4.58 0.57
CA PHE A 32 -11.88 -4.36 0.77
C PHE A 32 -11.15 -4.11 -0.55
N TYR A 33 -11.37 -4.97 -1.56
CA TYR A 33 -10.71 -4.81 -2.86
C TYR A 33 -11.05 -3.47 -3.53
N LEU A 34 -12.31 -3.01 -3.45
CA LEU A 34 -12.73 -1.73 -4.01
C LEU A 34 -12.05 -0.53 -3.35
N GLY A 35 -11.83 -0.58 -2.04
CA GLY A 35 -11.18 0.50 -1.28
C GLY A 35 -9.66 0.58 -1.43
N LEU A 36 -9.03 -0.36 -2.14
CA LEU A 36 -7.60 -0.34 -2.37
C LEU A 36 -7.18 0.77 -3.37
N PRO A 37 -6.00 1.39 -3.18
CA PRO A 37 -5.35 2.22 -4.19
C PRO A 37 -5.07 1.45 -5.48
N ASP A 38 -5.10 2.14 -6.62
CA ASP A 38 -4.94 1.52 -7.94
C ASP A 38 -3.59 0.81 -8.11
N HIS A 39 -2.50 1.39 -7.60
CA HIS A 39 -1.17 0.76 -7.65
C HIS A 39 -1.11 -0.57 -6.88
N ILE A 40 -1.92 -0.72 -5.82
CA ILE A 40 -2.03 -1.99 -5.07
C ILE A 40 -2.90 -2.97 -5.85
N LYS A 41 -4.02 -2.52 -6.42
CA LYS A 41 -4.92 -3.36 -7.24
C LYS A 41 -4.19 -3.97 -8.44
N ASP A 42 -3.36 -3.17 -9.11
CA ASP A 42 -2.58 -3.59 -10.28
C ASP A 42 -1.57 -4.70 -9.89
N GLU A 43 -0.78 -4.48 -8.84
CA GLU A 43 0.16 -5.48 -8.34
C GLU A 43 -0.51 -6.74 -7.80
N VAL A 44 -1.64 -6.61 -7.10
CA VAL A 44 -2.44 -7.76 -6.69
C VAL A 44 -2.87 -8.56 -7.92
N SER A 45 -3.40 -7.89 -8.96
CA SER A 45 -3.83 -8.56 -10.19
C SER A 45 -2.69 -9.29 -10.90
N ARG A 46 -1.46 -8.75 -10.81
CA ARG A 46 -0.26 -9.33 -11.42
C ARG A 46 0.27 -10.55 -10.65
N VAL A 47 0.27 -10.51 -9.32
CA VAL A 47 0.91 -11.55 -8.49
C VAL A 47 0.01 -12.76 -8.30
N SER A 48 -1.26 -12.55 -7.93
CA SER A 48 -2.23 -13.64 -7.74
C SER A 48 -3.61 -13.09 -7.41
N LYS A 49 -4.67 -13.86 -7.62
CA LYS A 49 -6.02 -13.53 -7.15
C LYS A 49 -6.24 -14.15 -5.77
N PRO A 50 -5.93 -13.46 -4.64
CA PRO A 50 -6.15 -14.01 -3.32
C PRO A 50 -7.64 -14.30 -3.13
N THR A 51 -7.94 -15.49 -2.63
CA THR A 51 -9.31 -15.97 -2.40
C THR A 51 -9.80 -15.67 -0.98
N THR A 52 -8.90 -15.25 -0.09
CA THR A 52 -9.20 -14.94 1.30
C THR A 52 -8.84 -13.50 1.61
N LEU A 53 -9.68 -12.84 2.43
CA LEU A 53 -9.46 -11.46 2.86
C LEU A 53 -8.10 -11.30 3.55
N HIS A 54 -7.70 -12.28 4.37
CA HIS A 54 -6.41 -12.27 5.05
C HIS A 54 -5.22 -12.27 4.08
N ALA A 55 -5.29 -13.07 3.01
CA ALA A 55 -4.25 -13.09 1.99
C ALA A 55 -4.22 -11.76 1.21
N LEU A 56 -5.38 -11.20 0.88
CA LEU A 56 -5.49 -9.91 0.22
C LEU A 56 -4.90 -8.78 1.09
N CYS A 57 -5.17 -8.76 2.40
CA CYS A 57 -4.59 -7.80 3.34
C CYS A 57 -3.06 -7.90 3.39
N LYS A 58 -2.50 -9.11 3.52
CA LYS A 58 -1.04 -9.31 3.56
C LYS A 58 -0.37 -8.88 2.26
N LEU A 59 -0.98 -9.20 1.12
CA LEU A 59 -0.44 -8.83 -0.18
C LEU A 59 -0.45 -7.31 -0.36
N ALA A 60 -1.55 -6.64 -0.01
CA ALA A 60 -1.65 -5.19 -0.05
C ALA A 60 -0.60 -4.50 0.84
N GLN A 61 -0.35 -5.01 2.05
CA GLN A 61 0.72 -4.53 2.93
C GLN A 61 2.10 -4.69 2.31
N THR A 62 2.37 -5.84 1.71
CA THR A 62 3.68 -6.14 1.10
C THR A 62 3.94 -5.21 -0.08
N VAL A 63 2.93 -4.94 -0.90
CA VAL A 63 3.04 -4.03 -2.06
C VAL A 63 3.28 -2.59 -1.60
N ASP A 64 2.50 -2.08 -0.63
CA ASP A 64 2.68 -0.73 -0.11
C ASP A 64 4.07 -0.55 0.53
N ALA A 65 4.53 -1.52 1.33
CA ALA A 65 5.86 -1.49 1.94
C ALA A 65 6.97 -1.41 0.88
N ARG A 66 6.91 -2.26 -0.15
CA ARG A 66 7.88 -2.24 -1.26
C ARG A 66 7.86 -0.93 -2.03
N TYR A 67 6.67 -0.39 -2.27
CA TYR A 67 6.53 0.90 -2.96
C TYR A 67 7.22 2.04 -2.20
N TRP A 68 7.08 2.05 -0.87
CA TRP A 68 7.73 3.06 -0.02
C TRP A 68 9.24 2.83 0.16
N GLU A 69 9.71 1.59 0.27
CA GLU A 69 11.14 1.28 0.31
C GLU A 69 11.84 1.77 -0.96
N CYS A 70 11.32 1.43 -2.15
CA CYS A 70 11.91 1.90 -3.41
C CYS A 70 11.91 3.43 -3.54
N ARG A 71 10.85 4.12 -3.09
CA ARG A 71 10.82 5.60 -3.11
C ARG A 71 11.81 6.25 -2.14
N SER A 72 12.06 5.63 -0.99
CA SER A 72 13.07 6.08 -0.04
C SER A 72 14.46 6.01 -0.66
N GLU A 73 14.80 4.89 -1.31
CA GLU A 73 16.12 4.69 -1.95
C GLU A 73 16.36 5.66 -3.13
N VAL A 74 15.34 5.90 -3.95
CA VAL A 74 15.41 6.88 -5.05
C VAL A 74 15.59 8.32 -4.54
N SER A 75 14.99 8.66 -3.40
CA SER A 75 15.13 10.01 -2.82
C SER A 75 16.52 10.27 -2.22
N HIS A 76 17.14 9.25 -1.63
CA HIS A 76 18.49 9.37 -1.04
C HIS A 76 19.62 9.39 -2.08
N SER A 77 19.43 8.78 -3.25
CA SER A 77 20.42 8.79 -4.33
C SER A 77 20.44 10.11 -5.11
N ALA A 78 19.28 10.74 -5.34
CA ALA A 78 19.20 12.03 -6.04
C ALA A 78 19.91 13.19 -5.29
N LEU A 79 19.98 13.13 -3.96
CA LEU A 79 20.68 14.11 -3.13
C LEU A 79 22.21 13.95 -3.11
N ARG A 80 22.75 12.81 -3.56
CA ARG A 80 24.21 12.55 -3.55
C ARG A 80 24.92 12.92 -4.84
N THR A 81 24.19 13.21 -5.90
CA THR A 81 24.74 13.58 -7.22
C THR A 81 24.87 15.08 -7.46
N MET A 82 24.66 15.95 -6.46
CA MET A 82 25.04 17.36 -6.63
C MET A 82 26.57 17.48 -6.58
N PRO A 83 27.27 17.79 -7.69
CA PRO A 83 28.69 18.08 -7.63
C PRO A 83 28.86 19.37 -6.83
N LYS A 84 29.60 19.29 -5.73
CA LYS A 84 30.16 20.47 -5.08
C LYS A 84 31.17 21.03 -6.06
N HIS A 85 30.78 22.02 -6.86
CA HIS A 85 31.77 22.77 -7.62
C HIS A 85 32.70 23.40 -6.60
N ALA A 86 33.97 23.02 -6.70
CA ALA A 86 35.06 23.73 -6.09
C ALA A 86 35.20 25.03 -6.86
N ASP A 87 34.95 26.15 -6.19
CA ASP A 87 35.50 27.44 -6.62
C ASP A 87 36.70 27.69 -5.69
N GLU A 88 37.88 27.36 -6.22
CA GLU A 88 39.15 27.97 -5.83
C GLU A 88 39.11 29.45 -6.21
N ASP A 89 39.36 30.35 -5.25
CA ASP A 89 40.20 31.55 -5.43
C ASP A 89 40.70 32.02 -4.05
#